data_AF-A0A1Y1M8F9-F1
#
_entry.id   AF-A0A1Y1M8F9-F1
#
_cell.length_a   1.000
_cell.length_b   1.000
_cell.length_c   1.000
_cell.angle_alpha   90.00
_cell.angle_beta   90.00
_cell.angle_gamma   90.00
#
_symmetry.space_group_name_H-M   'P 1'
#
loop_
_entity.id
_entity.type
_entity.pdbx_description
1 polymer ?
#
loop_
_entity_poly.entity_id
_entity_poly.type
_entity_poly.pdbx_seq_one_letter_code
_entity_poly.pdbx_strand_id
1 'polypeptide(L)'
;LNFVKMAVPMALQDKNPQVRNYAGNIATEVIRRGGLLSWPDLLPQLMDMIGNTSGQVANEAQEGAMSAMTKICEDNPRVFLREVNGQRPLNFVLPQLIAATKSPLHKVRAGALTAINVFTPRASQAMVNSIDDLLQHLFVLSSDTSPDVRRQV
;
A
#
# COMPACT_ATOMS: atom_id res chain seq x y z
N LEU A 1 -5.01 -15.66 16.77
CA LEU A 1 -4.59 -14.91 15.55
C LEU A 1 -5.71 -14.76 14.53
N ASN A 2 -6.49 -15.80 14.22
CA ASN A 2 -7.55 -15.71 13.20
C ASN A 2 -8.59 -14.60 13.47
N PHE A 3 -9.04 -14.43 14.72
CA PHE A 3 -9.94 -13.33 15.08
C PHE A 3 -9.33 -11.95 14.79
N VAL A 4 -8.05 -11.74 15.11
CA VAL A 4 -7.34 -10.48 14.79
C VAL A 4 -7.29 -10.24 13.29
N LYS A 5 -7.01 -11.29 12.51
CA LYS A 5 -6.96 -11.21 11.04
C LYS A 5 -8.34 -10.89 10.43
N MET A 6 -9.43 -11.31 11.06
CA MET A 6 -10.79 -10.94 10.63
C MET A 6 -11.16 -9.52 11.03
N ALA A 7 -10.78 -9.09 12.24
CA ALA A 7 -11.18 -7.79 12.78
C ALA A 7 -10.42 -6.61 12.17
N VAL A 8 -9.14 -6.76 11.85
CA VAL A 8 -8.31 -5.67 11.32
C VAL A 8 -8.84 -5.10 9.99
N PRO A 9 -9.19 -5.90 8.97
CA PRO A 9 -9.78 -5.37 7.74
C PRO A 9 -11.09 -4.61 7.97
N MET A 10 -11.88 -4.97 8.98
CA MET A 10 -13.08 -4.22 9.36
C MET A 10 -12.71 -2.88 10.02
N ALA A 11 -11.73 -2.90 10.93
CA ALA A 11 -11.27 -1.71 11.64
C ALA A 11 -10.52 -0.71 10.73
N LEU A 12 -9.93 -1.17 9.63
CA LEU A 12 -9.37 -0.28 8.59
C LEU A 12 -10.44 0.54 7.86
N GLN A 13 -11.71 0.17 7.98
CA GLN A 13 -12.85 0.86 7.37
C GLN A 13 -13.59 1.75 8.37
N ASP A 14 -13.13 1.81 9.62
CA ASP A 14 -13.78 2.56 10.68
C ASP A 14 -13.79 4.07 10.37
N LYS A 15 -14.86 4.77 10.75
CA LYS A 15 -14.97 6.22 10.56
C LYS A 15 -13.93 6.99 11.38
N ASN A 16 -13.54 6.47 12.54
CA ASN A 16 -12.53 7.06 13.40
C ASN A 16 -11.11 6.80 12.83
N PRO A 17 -10.36 7.85 12.45
CA PRO A 17 -9.02 7.70 11.89
C PRO A 17 -8.02 7.06 12.86
N GLN A 18 -8.20 7.20 14.18
CA GLN A 18 -7.32 6.53 15.16
C GLN A 18 -7.53 5.02 15.15
N VAL A 19 -8.77 4.54 15.02
CA VAL A 19 -9.07 3.11 14.92
C VAL A 19 -8.41 2.52 13.68
N ARG A 20 -8.54 3.20 12.52
CA ARG A 20 -7.84 2.80 11.29
C ARG A 20 -6.32 2.77 11.47
N ASN A 21 -5.77 3.78 12.14
CA ASN A 21 -4.32 3.85 12.39
C ASN A 21 -3.82 2.67 13.24
N TYR A 22 -4.54 2.34 14.33
CA TYR A 22 -4.21 1.19 15.19
C TYR A 22 -4.35 -0.13 14.45
N ALA A 23 -5.41 -0.30 13.65
CA ALA A 23 -5.59 -1.49 12.82
C ALA A 23 -4.41 -1.68 11.85
N GLY A 24 -3.93 -0.59 11.22
CA GLY A 24 -2.73 -0.62 10.39
C GLY A 24 -1.46 -0.99 11.16
N ASN A 25 -1.29 -0.52 12.40
CA ASN A 25 -0.15 -0.91 13.25
C ASN A 25 -0.19 -2.40 13.60
N ILE A 26 -1.39 -2.93 13.91
CA ILE A 26 -1.56 -4.37 14.20
C ILE A 26 -1.23 -5.19 12.96
N ALA A 27 -1.72 -4.81 11.78
CA ALA A 27 -1.40 -5.48 10.52
C ALA A 27 0.11 -5.52 10.27
N THR A 28 0.77 -4.37 10.45
CA THR A 28 2.22 -4.21 10.27
C THR A 28 3.00 -5.09 11.24
N GLU A 29 2.59 -5.15 12.51
CA GLU A 29 3.25 -5.97 13.54
C GLU A 29 3.08 -7.48 13.28
N VAL A 30 1.92 -7.91 12.75
CA VAL A 30 1.70 -9.30 12.36
C VAL A 30 2.67 -9.69 11.23
N ILE A 31 2.78 -8.85 10.20
CA ILE A 31 3.71 -9.08 9.08
C ILE A 31 5.17 -9.02 9.53
N ARG A 32 5.52 -8.09 10.43
CA ARG A 32 6.88 -7.96 10.96
C ARG A 32 7.35 -9.22 11.70
N ARG A 33 6.46 -9.83 12.49
CA ARG A 33 6.78 -11.05 13.25
C ARG A 33 6.68 -12.33 12.43
N GLY A 34 5.66 -12.45 11.59
CA GLY A 34 5.32 -13.70 10.89
C GLY A 34 5.68 -13.74 9.41
N GLY A 35 6.07 -12.61 8.81
CA GLY A 35 6.21 -12.47 7.36
C GLY A 35 4.86 -12.55 6.62
N LEU A 36 4.92 -12.43 5.29
CA LEU A 36 3.71 -12.43 4.45
C LEU A 36 2.95 -13.76 4.47
N LEU A 37 3.65 -14.89 4.60
CA LEU A 37 3.02 -16.22 4.70
C LEU A 37 2.20 -16.39 5.98
N SER A 38 2.47 -15.60 7.03
CA SER A 38 1.63 -15.62 8.22
C SER A 38 0.26 -15.02 7.98
N TRP A 39 0.06 -14.22 6.93
CA TRP A 39 -1.23 -13.66 6.53
C TRP A 39 -1.30 -13.40 5.00
N PRO A 40 -1.45 -14.47 4.20
CA PRO A 40 -1.31 -14.39 2.74
C PRO A 40 -2.32 -13.46 2.08
N ASP A 41 -3.55 -13.41 2.61
CA ASP A 41 -4.66 -12.65 2.03
C ASP A 41 -4.60 -11.14 2.33
N LEU A 42 -3.69 -10.69 3.21
CA LEU A 42 -3.64 -9.29 3.63
C LEU A 42 -3.31 -8.35 2.46
N LEU A 43 -2.27 -8.65 1.67
CA LEU A 43 -1.87 -7.75 0.58
C LEU A 43 -2.94 -7.67 -0.52
N PRO A 44 -3.51 -8.79 -1.03
CA PRO A 44 -4.63 -8.71 -1.96
C PRO A 44 -5.80 -7.90 -1.41
N GLN A 45 -6.20 -8.14 -0.15
CA GLN A 45 -7.34 -7.44 0.45
C GLN A 45 -7.09 -5.93 0.63
N LEU A 46 -5.88 -5.54 1.01
CA LEU A 46 -5.49 -4.12 1.08
C LEU A 46 -5.54 -3.47 -0.30
N MET A 47 -5.04 -4.15 -1.34
CA MET A 47 -5.05 -3.61 -2.70
C MET A 47 -6.45 -3.49 -3.27
N ASP A 48 -7.33 -4.46 -3.01
CA ASP A 48 -8.74 -4.38 -3.40
C ASP A 48 -9.45 -3.20 -2.75
N MET A 49 -9.19 -2.98 -1.45
CA MET A 49 -9.69 -1.81 -0.74
C MET A 49 -9.13 -0.51 -1.33
N ILE A 50 -7.82 -0.39 -1.53
CA ILE A 50 -7.16 0.81 -2.09
C ILE A 50 -7.68 1.12 -3.49
N GLY A 51 -7.78 0.11 -4.35
CA GLY A 51 -8.20 0.24 -5.74
C GLY A 51 -9.70 0.40 -5.92
N ASN A 52 -10.50 0.24 -4.85
CA ASN A 52 -11.96 0.21 -4.92
C ASN A 52 -12.48 -0.74 -6.02
N THR A 53 -11.94 -1.97 -6.08
CA THR A 53 -12.26 -2.93 -7.15
C THR A 53 -13.74 -3.31 -7.22
N SER A 54 -14.46 -3.25 -6.09
CA SER A 54 -15.91 -3.47 -6.06
C SER A 54 -16.75 -2.25 -6.45
N GLY A 55 -16.15 -1.07 -6.57
CA GLY A 55 -16.85 0.21 -6.75
C GLY A 55 -17.62 0.69 -5.50
N GLN A 56 -17.59 -0.07 -4.40
CA GLN A 56 -18.39 0.18 -3.19
C GLN A 56 -17.54 0.45 -1.94
N VAL A 57 -16.22 0.59 -2.08
CA VAL A 57 -15.32 0.86 -0.96
C VAL A 57 -15.36 2.35 -0.60
N ALA A 58 -15.76 2.64 0.64
CA ALA A 58 -15.80 4.00 1.17
C ALA A 58 -14.43 4.67 1.17
N ASN A 59 -14.39 6.01 1.13
CA ASN A 59 -13.13 6.76 1.11
C ASN A 59 -12.27 6.48 2.34
N GLU A 60 -12.88 6.37 3.52
CA GLU A 60 -12.20 6.06 4.78
C GLU A 60 -11.51 4.68 4.73
N ALA A 61 -12.13 3.71 4.07
CA ALA A 61 -11.60 2.37 3.88
C ALA A 61 -10.39 2.39 2.92
N GLN A 62 -10.48 3.11 1.80
CA GLN A 62 -9.35 3.30 0.87
C GLN A 62 -8.16 3.96 1.58
N GLU A 63 -8.42 5.03 2.35
CA GLU A 63 -7.39 5.73 3.13
C GLU A 63 -6.78 4.86 4.23
N GLY A 64 -7.62 4.09 4.95
CA GLY A 64 -7.17 3.17 6.00
C GLY A 64 -6.29 2.06 5.45
N ALA A 65 -6.73 1.43 4.36
CA ALA A 65 -5.98 0.40 3.66
C ALA A 65 -4.65 0.95 3.11
N MET A 66 -4.65 2.13 2.49
CA MET A 66 -3.42 2.76 2.02
C MET A 66 -2.47 3.07 3.18
N SER A 67 -2.98 3.63 4.29
CA SER A 67 -2.15 3.91 5.47
C SER A 67 -1.52 2.65 6.05
N ALA A 68 -2.27 1.54 6.12
CA ALA A 68 -1.71 0.26 6.54
C ALA A 68 -0.65 -0.25 5.56
N MET A 69 -0.91 -0.15 4.25
CA MET A 69 0.02 -0.60 3.22
C MET A 69 1.34 0.18 3.24
N THR A 70 1.28 1.52 3.38
CA THR A 70 2.48 2.36 3.51
C THR A 70 3.33 1.92 4.70
N LYS A 71 2.73 1.70 5.88
CA LYS A 71 3.45 1.22 7.07
C LYS A 71 4.10 -0.15 6.86
N ILE A 72 3.40 -1.08 6.21
CA ILE A 72 3.95 -2.40 5.91
C ILE A 72 5.16 -2.25 4.98
N CYS A 73 5.10 -1.41 3.95
CA CYS A 73 6.22 -1.13 3.05
C CYS A 73 7.42 -0.52 3.80
N GLU A 74 7.20 0.51 4.63
CA GLU A 74 8.23 1.23 5.38
C GLU A 74 8.93 0.36 6.42
N ASP A 75 8.16 -0.38 7.22
CA ASP A 75 8.69 -1.16 8.35
C ASP A 75 9.25 -2.52 7.89
N ASN A 76 8.76 -3.05 6.77
CA ASN A 76 9.07 -4.41 6.30
C ASN A 76 9.55 -4.50 4.85
N PRO A 77 10.42 -3.62 4.32
CA PRO A 77 10.74 -3.58 2.89
C PRO A 77 11.35 -4.91 2.38
N ARG A 78 12.06 -5.63 3.25
CA ARG A 78 12.67 -6.92 2.91
C ARG A 78 11.65 -8.00 2.57
N VAL A 79 10.42 -7.95 3.11
CA VAL A 79 9.41 -8.99 2.83
C VAL A 79 8.91 -8.92 1.39
N PHE A 80 8.98 -7.76 0.75
CA PHE A 80 8.56 -7.57 -0.64
C PHE A 80 9.65 -7.97 -1.65
N LEU A 81 10.92 -7.94 -1.23
CA LEU A 81 12.07 -8.20 -2.09
C LEU A 81 12.47 -9.69 -2.10
N ARG A 82 12.08 -10.44 -1.07
CA ARG A 82 12.34 -11.87 -0.97
C ARG A 82 11.36 -12.66 -1.83
N GLU A 83 11.85 -13.76 -2.38
CA GLU A 83 11.03 -14.70 -3.12
C GLU A 83 10.19 -15.53 -2.15
N VAL A 84 8.92 -15.69 -2.48
CA VAL A 84 7.92 -16.49 -1.76
C VAL A 84 7.22 -17.35 -2.82
N ASN A 85 7.34 -18.67 -2.73
CA ASN A 85 6.74 -19.61 -3.69
C ASN A 85 7.06 -19.29 -5.17
N GLY A 86 8.31 -18.92 -5.48
CA GLY A 86 8.71 -18.59 -6.86
C GLY A 86 8.37 -17.18 -7.32
N GLN A 87 7.72 -16.36 -6.49
CA GLN A 87 7.33 -15.00 -6.83
C GLN A 87 7.86 -13.98 -5.83
N ARG A 88 8.26 -12.80 -6.31
CA ARG A 88 8.59 -11.67 -5.43
C ARG A 88 7.34 -10.82 -5.22
N PRO A 89 6.87 -10.61 -3.98
CA PRO A 89 5.65 -9.86 -3.72
C PRO A 89 5.66 -8.44 -4.31
N LEU A 90 6.84 -7.82 -4.42
CA LEU A 90 6.98 -6.50 -5.06
C LEU A 90 6.49 -6.48 -6.52
N ASN A 91 6.62 -7.60 -7.27
CA ASN A 91 6.14 -7.69 -8.65
C ASN A 91 4.60 -7.55 -8.75
N PHE A 92 3.89 -7.97 -7.71
CA PHE A 92 2.43 -7.80 -7.60
C PHE A 92 2.08 -6.41 -7.05
N VAL A 93 2.80 -5.97 -6.01
CA VAL A 93 2.47 -4.77 -5.24
C VAL A 93 2.78 -3.48 -6.00
N LEU A 94 3.94 -3.40 -6.67
CA LEU A 94 4.40 -2.15 -7.27
C LEU A 94 3.47 -1.61 -8.37
N PRO A 95 2.99 -2.41 -9.34
CA PRO A 95 2.05 -1.92 -10.36
C PRO A 95 0.74 -1.38 -9.77
N GLN A 96 0.26 -1.98 -8.68
CA GLN A 96 -0.96 -1.55 -8.01
C GLN A 96 -0.75 -0.26 -7.21
N LEU A 97 0.40 -0.08 -6.57
CA LEU A 97 0.76 1.20 -5.95
C LEU A 97 0.85 2.30 -7.00
N ILE A 98 1.44 2.02 -8.17
CA ILE A 98 1.50 2.98 -9.28
C ILE A 98 0.08 3.32 -9.76
N ALA A 99 -0.81 2.34 -9.90
CA ALA A 99 -2.21 2.60 -10.22
C ALA A 99 -2.90 3.46 -9.16
N ALA A 100 -2.63 3.24 -7.86
CA ALA A 100 -3.17 4.02 -6.75
C ALA A 100 -2.74 5.50 -6.78
N THR A 101 -1.63 5.84 -7.45
CA THR A 101 -1.24 7.25 -7.68
C THR A 101 -2.25 8.02 -8.55
N LYS A 102 -3.18 7.33 -9.22
CA LYS A 102 -4.29 7.95 -9.98
C LYS A 102 -5.57 8.13 -9.16
N SER A 103 -5.59 7.71 -7.89
CA SER A 103 -6.79 7.76 -7.05
C SER A 103 -7.34 9.19 -6.97
N PRO A 104 -8.67 9.39 -6.97
CA PRO A 104 -9.25 10.70 -6.69
C PRO A 104 -8.91 11.21 -5.28
N LEU A 105 -8.58 10.32 -4.35
CA LEU A 105 -8.26 10.64 -2.97
C LEU A 105 -6.79 11.02 -2.82
N HIS A 106 -6.52 12.27 -2.46
CA HIS A 106 -5.15 12.77 -2.32
C HIS A 106 -4.32 12.00 -1.28
N LYS A 107 -4.95 11.51 -0.20
CA LYS A 107 -4.26 10.68 0.80
C LYS A 107 -3.85 9.31 0.26
N VAL A 108 -4.64 8.74 -0.65
CA VAL A 108 -4.28 7.48 -1.32
C VAL A 108 -3.09 7.73 -2.25
N ARG A 109 -3.13 8.80 -3.07
CA ARG A 109 -2.00 9.16 -3.94
C ARG A 109 -0.71 9.39 -3.17
N ALA A 110 -0.77 10.18 -2.09
CA ALA A 110 0.39 10.47 -1.25
C ALA A 110 0.93 9.18 -0.61
N GLY A 111 0.05 8.35 -0.01
CA GLY A 111 0.46 7.09 0.60
C GLY A 111 1.07 6.10 -0.39
N ALA A 112 0.55 6.05 -1.62
CA ALA A 112 1.10 5.23 -2.69
C ALA A 112 2.52 5.67 -3.08
N LEU A 113 2.75 6.98 -3.28
CA LEU A 113 4.08 7.52 -3.56
C LEU A 113 5.05 7.27 -2.40
N THR A 114 4.61 7.49 -1.16
CA THR A 114 5.42 7.16 0.03
C THR A 114 5.84 5.68 0.02
N ALA A 115 4.91 4.77 -0.25
CA ALA A 115 5.20 3.34 -0.31
C ALA A 115 6.16 2.98 -1.47
N ILE A 116 5.99 3.60 -2.65
CA ILE A 116 6.88 3.41 -3.82
C ILE A 116 8.30 3.89 -3.50
N ASN A 117 8.43 5.05 -2.85
CA ASN A 117 9.72 5.66 -2.51
C ASN A 117 10.58 4.79 -1.58
N VAL A 118 9.96 3.88 -0.82
CA VAL A 118 10.70 2.85 -0.07
C VAL A 118 11.53 1.96 -1.00
N PHE A 119 11.05 1.67 -2.21
CA PHE A 119 11.68 0.73 -3.14
C PHE A 119 12.56 1.40 -4.18
N THR A 120 12.40 2.70 -4.44
CA THR A 120 13.18 3.45 -5.46
C THR A 120 14.70 3.30 -5.33
N PRO A 121 15.33 3.41 -4.14
CA PRO A 121 16.79 3.24 -4.01
C PRO A 121 17.28 1.81 -4.30
N ARG A 122 16.37 0.85 -4.43
CA ARG A 122 16.65 -0.58 -4.57
C ARG A 122 16.27 -0.95 -6.00
N ALA A 123 17.25 -0.97 -6.91
CA ALA A 123 17.09 -1.31 -8.33
C ALA A 123 16.61 -2.75 -8.55
N SER A 124 15.38 -3.04 -8.12
CA SER A 124 14.72 -4.33 -8.22
C SER A 124 14.18 -4.53 -9.63
N GLN A 125 14.07 -5.79 -10.08
CA GLN A 125 13.46 -6.09 -11.38
C GLN A 125 12.03 -5.54 -11.49
N ALA A 126 11.27 -5.55 -10.39
CA ALA A 126 9.95 -4.94 -10.33
C ALA A 126 10.00 -3.45 -10.70
N MET A 127 10.93 -2.70 -10.08
CA MET A 127 11.12 -1.28 -10.36
C MET A 127 11.54 -1.04 -11.81
N VAL A 128 12.50 -1.81 -12.33
CA VAL A 128 12.94 -1.70 -13.74
C VAL A 128 11.78 -1.92 -14.70
N ASN A 129 10.88 -2.88 -14.41
CA ASN A 129 9.73 -3.17 -15.25
C ASN A 129 8.62 -2.12 -15.18
N SER A 130 8.63 -1.24 -14.18
CA SER A 130 7.56 -0.27 -13.93
C SER A 130 8.04 1.19 -13.91
N ILE A 131 9.33 1.44 -14.22
CA ILE A 131 9.92 2.76 -14.09
C ILE A 131 9.33 3.77 -15.08
N ASP A 132 9.04 3.35 -16.31
CA ASP A 132 8.48 4.24 -17.33
C ASP A 132 7.06 4.69 -16.95
N ASP A 133 6.21 3.75 -16.51
CA ASP A 133 4.87 4.04 -16.00
C ASP A 133 4.93 4.97 -14.77
N LEU A 134 5.85 4.70 -13.84
CA LEU A 134 6.05 5.54 -12.66
C LEU A 134 6.45 6.97 -13.05
N LEU A 135 7.44 7.14 -13.93
CA LEU A 135 7.89 8.46 -14.38
C LEU A 135 6.77 9.24 -15.06
N GLN A 136 5.97 8.58 -15.91
CA GLN A 136 4.81 9.22 -16.54
C GLN A 136 3.84 9.77 -15.49
N HIS A 137 3.58 9.03 -14.42
CA HIS A 137 2.70 9.47 -13.35
C HIS A 137 3.32 10.58 -12.48
N LEU A 138 4.62 10.52 -12.19
CA LEU A 138 5.30 11.57 -11.44
C LEU A 138 5.23 12.94 -12.14
N PHE A 139 5.37 12.98 -13.48
CA PHE A 139 5.20 14.25 -14.23
C PHE A 139 3.80 14.85 -14.11
N VAL A 140 2.76 14.01 -14.02
CA VAL A 140 1.40 14.51 -13.77
C VAL A 140 1.28 15.01 -12.33
N LEU A 141 1.84 14.28 -11.38
CA LEU A 141 1.72 14.55 -9.94
C LEU A 141 2.61 15.71 -9.46
N SER A 142 3.61 16.14 -10.22
CA SER A 142 4.39 17.34 -9.90
C SER A 142 3.52 18.61 -9.81
N SER A 143 2.37 18.59 -10.49
CA SER A 143 1.36 19.65 -10.50
C SER A 143 0.10 19.29 -9.69
N ASP A 144 0.15 18.26 -8.84
CA ASP A 144 -1.00 17.84 -8.03
C ASP A 144 -1.48 18.98 -7.12
N THR A 145 -2.79 19.07 -6.87
CA THR A 145 -3.36 20.13 -6.01
C THR A 145 -2.96 19.97 -4.54
N SER A 146 -2.69 18.74 -4.09
CA SER A 146 -2.30 18.44 -2.73
C SER A 146 -0.80 18.66 -2.50
N PRO A 147 -0.40 19.51 -1.53
CA PRO A 147 1.01 19.70 -1.19
C PRO A 147 1.67 18.41 -0.65
N ASP A 148 0.89 17.53 0.00
CA ASP A 148 1.42 16.26 0.52
C ASP A 148 1.76 15.28 -0.60
N VAL A 149 1.02 15.31 -1.71
CA VAL A 149 1.35 14.54 -2.92
C VAL A 149 2.59 15.10 -3.57
N ARG A 150 2.63 16.41 -3.84
CA ARG A 150 3.79 17.07 -4.47
C ARG A 150 5.10 16.88 -3.70
N ARG A 151 5.04 16.75 -2.37
CA ARG A 151 6.22 16.48 -1.53
C ARG A 151 6.87 15.13 -1.83
N GLN A 152 6.10 14.15 -2.31
CA GLN A 152 6.58 12.77 -2.55
C GLN A 152 7.06 12.52 -3.98
N VAL A 153 6.85 13.49 -4.88
CA VAL A 153 7.29 13.48 -6.28
C VAL A 153 8.72 14.00 -6.35
#